data_AF-A0A0G1CTB0-F1
#
_entry.id   AF-A0A0G1CTB0-F1
#
_cell.length_a   1.000
_cell.length_b   1.000
_cell.length_c   1.000
_cell.angle_alpha   90.00
_cell.angle_beta   90.00
_cell.angle_gamma   90.00
#
_symmetry.space_group_name_H-M   'P 1'
#
loop_
_entity.id
_entity.type
_entity.pdbx_description
1 polymer ?
#
loop_
_entity_poly.entity_id
_entity_poly.type
_entity_poly.pdbx_seq_one_letter_code
_entity_poly.pdbx_strand_id
1 'polypeptide(L)'
;MEKIKVNVRRPFGYELLLDLYNCDPKTVNDLRLCYDFLEEAVRVLGVHKQSPPFIFQSPEEGFEDKAGLSGWIPLIESGIQIHTLAIKNFISIDYYTCSTVNEKMKRNLIQFAQKIFQPTSIDKQFLLRGKKYYSK
;
A
#
# COMPACT_ATOMS: atom_id res chain seq x y z
N MET A 1 33.65 3.70 24.80
CA MET A 1 32.72 3.99 23.68
C MET A 1 31.30 3.73 24.16
N GLU A 2 30.63 4.75 24.67
CA GLU A 2 29.21 4.68 25.03
C GLU A 2 28.39 4.53 23.75
N LYS A 3 27.61 3.44 23.68
CA LYS A 3 26.60 3.28 22.63
C LYS A 3 25.50 4.30 22.91
N ILE A 4 25.40 5.32 22.06
CA ILE A 4 24.27 6.25 22.04
C ILE A 4 23.01 5.41 21.86
N LYS A 5 22.25 5.20 22.94
CA LYS A 5 20.91 4.61 22.88
C LYS A 5 20.00 5.67 22.27
N VAL A 6 19.86 5.63 20.94
CA VAL A 6 18.82 6.40 20.25
C VAL A 6 17.49 5.86 20.76
N ASN A 7 16.84 6.63 21.64
CA ASN A 7 15.55 6.27 22.23
C ASN A 7 14.47 6.56 21.18
N VAL A 8 14.37 5.69 20.17
CA VAL A 8 13.32 5.79 19.14
C VAL A 8 11.99 5.48 19.82
N ARG A 9 11.24 6.51 20.20
CA ARG A 9 9.88 6.35 20.71
C ARG A 9 9.05 5.61 19.67
N ARG A 10 8.42 4.50 20.07
CA ARG A 10 7.55 3.69 19.20
C ARG A 10 6.42 4.57 18.63
N PRO A 11 6.24 4.66 17.30
CA PRO A 11 5.09 5.33 16.71
C PRO A 11 3.82 4.48 16.85
N PHE A 12 2.65 5.10 16.66
CA PHE A 12 1.37 4.38 16.58
C PHE A 12 1.36 3.36 15.44
N GLY A 13 1.86 3.76 14.26
CA GLY A 13 1.93 2.89 13.10
C GLY A 13 2.96 3.33 12.08
N TYR A 14 2.97 2.63 10.96
CA TYR A 14 3.94 2.77 9.87
C TYR A 14 3.18 2.73 8.55
N GLU A 15 3.59 3.58 7.62
CA GLU A 15 2.96 3.69 6.31
C GLU A 15 4.02 3.69 5.22
N LEU A 16 3.89 2.76 4.28
CA LEU A 16 4.68 2.71 3.05
C LEU A 16 3.77 3.13 1.89
N LEU A 17 4.11 4.26 1.26
CA LEU A 17 3.43 4.79 0.09
C LEU A 17 4.24 4.40 -1.14
N LEU A 18 3.62 3.82 -2.15
CA LEU A 18 4.23 3.50 -3.43
C LEU A 18 3.44 4.12 -4.58
N ASP A 19 4.15 4.78 -5.48
CA ASP A 19 3.63 5.27 -6.75
C ASP A 19 4.33 4.50 -7.87
N LEU A 20 3.55 3.73 -8.63
CA LEU A 20 4.02 2.81 -9.66
C LEU A 20 3.68 3.38 -11.03
N TYR A 21 4.69 3.58 -11.86
CA TYR A 21 4.55 4.23 -13.17
C TYR A 21 4.73 3.23 -14.31
N ASN A 22 3.93 3.41 -15.36
CA ASN A 22 3.96 2.59 -16.58
C ASN A 22 3.87 1.08 -16.28
N CYS A 23 2.91 0.70 -15.45
CA CYS A 23 2.61 -0.69 -15.14
C CYS A 23 2.12 -1.46 -16.39
N ASP A 24 2.12 -2.79 -16.33
CA ASP A 24 1.53 -3.62 -17.38
C ASP A 24 0.03 -3.30 -17.53
N PRO A 25 -0.44 -2.78 -18.68
CA PRO A 25 -1.84 -2.39 -18.89
C PRO A 25 -2.84 -3.52 -18.62
N LYS A 26 -2.41 -4.79 -18.74
CA LYS A 26 -3.25 -5.97 -18.46
C LYS A 26 -3.56 -6.13 -16.97
N THR A 27 -2.77 -5.51 -16.11
CA THR A 27 -2.85 -5.66 -14.64
C THR A 27 -3.54 -4.48 -13.97
N VAL A 28 -3.44 -3.27 -14.55
CA VAL A 28 -3.88 -2.00 -13.94
C VAL A 28 -5.40 -1.93 -13.77
N ASN A 29 -6.17 -2.55 -14.66
CA ASN A 29 -7.65 -2.52 -14.61
C ASN A 29 -8.28 -3.89 -14.32
N ASP A 30 -7.50 -4.85 -13.81
CA ASP A 30 -8.02 -6.17 -13.46
C ASP A 30 -8.53 -6.17 -12.01
N LEU A 31 -9.86 -6.17 -11.87
CA LEU A 31 -10.54 -6.15 -10.58
C LEU A 31 -10.18 -7.37 -9.72
N ARG A 32 -10.08 -8.55 -10.32
CA ARG A 32 -9.76 -9.78 -9.59
C ARG A 32 -8.32 -9.76 -9.11
N LEU A 33 -7.40 -9.34 -9.97
CA LEU A 33 -5.99 -9.21 -9.61
C LEU A 33 -5.80 -8.20 -8.49
N CYS A 34 -6.46 -7.04 -8.55
CA CYS A 34 -6.35 -6.02 -7.50
C CYS A 34 -6.98 -6.48 -6.17
N TYR A 35 -8.08 -7.24 -6.23
CA TYR A 35 -8.66 -7.88 -5.04
C TYR A 35 -7.67 -8.87 -4.40
N ASP A 36 -7.13 -9.80 -5.21
CA ASP A 36 -6.18 -10.82 -4.74
C ASP A 36 -4.86 -10.19 -4.25
N PHE A 37 -4.44 -9.08 -4.87
CA PHE A 37 -3.31 -8.27 -4.43
C PHE A 37 -3.50 -7.74 -3.01
N LEU A 38 -4.67 -7.17 -2.69
CA LEU A 38 -4.97 -6.67 -1.34
C LEU A 38 -4.97 -7.82 -0.31
N GLU A 39 -5.54 -8.98 -0.65
CA GLU A 39 -5.50 -10.18 0.19
C GLU A 39 -4.07 -10.67 0.46
N GLU A 40 -3.24 -10.74 -0.58
CA GLU A 40 -1.85 -11.18 -0.46
C GLU A 40 -0.97 -10.14 0.26
N ALA A 41 -1.22 -8.84 0.08
CA ALA A 41 -0.51 -7.79 0.81
C ALA A 41 -0.67 -7.95 2.33
N VAL A 42 -1.85 -8.34 2.80
CA VAL A 42 -2.10 -8.67 4.21
C VAL A 42 -1.27 -9.88 4.65
N ARG A 43 -1.16 -10.91 3.81
CA ARG A 43 -0.31 -12.09 4.07
C ARG A 43 1.17 -11.73 4.13
N VAL A 44 1.67 -10.89 3.20
CA VAL A 44 3.05 -10.41 3.17
C VAL A 44 3.39 -9.58 4.41
N LEU A 45 2.44 -8.77 4.89
CA LEU A 45 2.58 -8.03 6.14
C LEU A 45 2.49 -8.92 7.39
N GLY A 46 1.86 -10.09 7.30
CA GLY A 46 1.62 -10.98 8.44
C GLY A 46 0.66 -10.39 9.47
N VAL A 47 -0.35 -9.63 9.02
CA VAL A 47 -1.34 -8.94 9.86
C VAL A 47 -2.75 -9.50 9.64
N HIS A 48 -3.70 -9.12 10.50
CA HIS A 48 -5.10 -9.52 10.37
C HIS A 48 -5.94 -8.42 9.71
N LYS A 49 -6.70 -8.80 8.69
CA LYS A 49 -7.76 -7.96 8.11
C LYS A 49 -9.01 -7.97 8.99
N GLN A 50 -9.74 -6.86 9.01
CA GLN A 50 -11.02 -6.74 9.72
C GLN A 50 -12.20 -7.20 8.85
N SER A 51 -12.08 -7.07 7.53
CA SER A 51 -13.03 -7.59 6.56
C SER A 51 -12.31 -7.97 5.25
N PRO A 52 -12.98 -8.66 4.31
CA PRO A 52 -12.48 -8.79 2.95
C PRO A 52 -12.25 -7.44 2.27
N PRO A 53 -11.45 -7.37 1.18
CA PRO A 53 -11.29 -6.16 0.38
C PRO A 53 -12.62 -5.67 -0.19
N PHE A 54 -12.76 -4.35 -0.25
CA PHE A 54 -13.80 -3.67 -1.00
C PHE A 54 -13.12 -2.99 -2.20
N ILE A 55 -13.54 -3.35 -3.43
CA ILE A 55 -12.97 -2.83 -4.67
C ILE A 55 -14.06 -2.51 -5.66
N PHE A 56 -13.92 -1.40 -6.38
CA PHE A 56 -14.89 -0.92 -7.34
C PHE A 56 -14.20 -0.17 -8.49
N GLN A 57 -14.87 -0.13 -9.63
CA GLN A 57 -14.45 0.66 -10.77
C GLN A 57 -14.85 2.12 -10.57
N SER A 58 -13.94 3.04 -10.87
CA SER A 58 -14.22 4.46 -10.86
C SER A 58 -15.23 4.81 -11.96
N PRO A 59 -16.17 5.75 -11.73
CA PRO A 59 -17.06 6.23 -12.80
C PRO A 59 -16.25 6.81 -13.95
N GLU A 60 -16.60 6.44 -15.18
CA GLU A 60 -15.94 6.98 -16.38
C GLU A 60 -16.61 8.28 -16.85
N GLU A 61 -17.93 8.40 -16.69
CA GLU A 61 -18.69 9.58 -17.11
C GLU A 61 -18.28 10.82 -16.28
N GLY A 62 -17.73 11.83 -16.97
CA GLY A 62 -17.25 13.07 -16.34
C GLY A 62 -15.89 12.96 -15.66
N PHE A 63 -15.23 11.79 -15.73
CA PHE A 63 -13.90 11.52 -15.18
C PHE A 63 -13.10 10.59 -16.10
N GLU A 64 -13.14 10.85 -17.40
CA GLU A 64 -12.59 9.95 -18.42
C GLU A 64 -11.09 9.70 -18.18
N ASP A 65 -10.34 10.72 -17.72
CA ASP A 65 -8.91 10.62 -17.39
C ASP A 65 -8.60 9.82 -16.11
N LYS A 66 -9.62 9.45 -15.34
CA LYS A 66 -9.52 8.72 -14.06
C LYS A 66 -10.12 7.32 -14.09
N ALA A 67 -10.43 6.81 -15.28
CA ALA A 67 -10.85 5.42 -15.46
C ALA A 67 -9.84 4.46 -14.80
N GLY A 68 -10.34 3.48 -14.06
CA GLY A 68 -9.52 2.55 -13.27
C GLY A 68 -10.28 2.02 -12.05
N LEU A 69 -9.55 1.59 -11.03
CA LEU A 69 -10.09 0.93 -9.85
C LEU A 69 -9.71 1.69 -8.58
N SER A 70 -10.59 1.65 -7.59
CA SER A 70 -10.26 2.01 -6.21
C SER A 70 -10.59 0.83 -5.30
N GLY A 71 -9.65 0.48 -4.43
CA GLY A 71 -9.77 -0.67 -3.55
C GLY A 71 -9.14 -0.44 -2.19
N TRP A 72 -9.71 -1.07 -1.18
CA TRP A 72 -9.25 -0.98 0.20
C TRP A 72 -9.52 -2.29 0.96
N ILE A 73 -8.58 -2.70 1.79
CA ILE A 73 -8.75 -3.77 2.77
C ILE A 73 -8.52 -3.21 4.18
N PRO A 74 -9.55 -3.23 5.05
CA PRO A 74 -9.40 -2.76 6.42
C PRO A 74 -8.53 -3.71 7.23
N LEU A 75 -7.63 -3.13 8.02
CA LEU A 75 -6.95 -3.78 9.12
C LEU A 75 -7.52 -3.22 10.44
N ILE A 76 -7.21 -3.85 11.56
CA ILE A 76 -7.57 -3.28 12.87
C ILE A 76 -6.82 -1.94 13.04
N GLU A 77 -7.57 -0.83 13.07
CA GLU A 77 -7.09 0.56 13.24
C GLU A 77 -6.24 1.14 12.08
N SER A 78 -6.22 0.48 10.92
CA SER A 78 -5.50 0.93 9.73
C SER A 78 -6.04 0.29 8.44
N GLY A 79 -5.32 0.32 7.33
CA GLY A 79 -5.76 -0.33 6.10
C GLY A 79 -4.71 -0.31 4.99
N ILE A 80 -4.94 -1.11 3.96
CA ILE A 80 -4.15 -1.06 2.72
C ILE A 80 -5.08 -0.60 1.62
N GLN A 81 -4.65 0.38 0.82
CA GLN A 81 -5.43 0.93 -0.29
C GLN A 81 -4.64 0.86 -1.60
N ILE A 82 -5.38 0.73 -2.69
CA ILE A 82 -4.87 0.74 -4.06
C ILE A 82 -5.80 1.60 -4.92
N HIS A 83 -5.20 2.49 -5.70
CA HIS A 83 -5.90 3.27 -6.72
C HIS A 83 -5.18 3.09 -8.05
N THR A 84 -5.92 2.79 -9.10
CA THR A 84 -5.37 2.59 -10.44
C THR A 84 -5.94 3.64 -11.40
N LEU A 85 -5.10 4.10 -12.33
CA LEU A 85 -5.48 4.97 -13.44
C LEU A 85 -5.12 4.24 -14.73
N ALA A 86 -6.09 3.54 -15.32
CA ALA A 86 -5.90 2.64 -16.45
C ALA A 86 -5.28 3.35 -17.66
N ILE A 87 -5.74 4.56 -17.98
CA ILE A 87 -5.23 5.34 -19.12
C ILE A 87 -3.75 5.71 -18.94
N LYS A 88 -3.30 5.91 -17.70
CA LYS A 88 -1.94 6.32 -17.37
C LYS A 88 -1.04 5.14 -17.02
N ASN A 89 -1.57 3.92 -16.98
CA ASN A 89 -0.87 2.74 -16.45
C ASN A 89 -0.21 3.04 -15.08
N PHE A 90 -0.93 3.77 -14.24
CA PHE A 90 -0.42 4.26 -12.97
C PHE A 90 -1.18 3.59 -11.82
N ILE A 91 -0.46 3.25 -10.76
CA ILE A 91 -1.03 2.68 -9.54
C ILE A 91 -0.42 3.39 -8.33
N SER A 92 -1.27 3.87 -7.42
CA SER A 92 -0.86 4.38 -6.11
C SER A 92 -1.31 3.41 -5.03
N ILE A 93 -0.42 3.09 -4.09
CA ILE A 93 -0.64 2.05 -3.07
C ILE A 93 -0.16 2.57 -1.72
N ASP A 94 -1.02 2.46 -0.71
CA ASP A 94 -0.65 2.78 0.67
C ASP A 94 -0.77 1.51 1.52
N TYR A 95 0.34 1.10 2.12
CA TYR A 95 0.37 0.05 3.13
C TYR A 95 0.45 0.68 4.51
N TYR A 96 -0.69 0.90 5.15
CA TYR A 96 -0.75 1.47 6.49
C TYR A 96 -1.08 0.41 7.54
N THR A 97 -0.18 0.24 8.51
CA THR A 97 -0.35 -0.72 9.62
C THR A 97 0.15 -0.21 10.96
N CYS A 98 -0.55 -0.57 12.04
CA CYS A 98 -0.08 -0.35 13.41
C CYS A 98 0.91 -1.44 13.87
N SER A 99 1.12 -2.49 13.07
CA SER A 99 2.16 -3.49 13.30
C SER A 99 3.54 -2.95 12.94
N THR A 100 4.60 -3.48 13.58
CA THR A 100 5.96 -3.01 13.33
C THR A 100 6.40 -3.39 11.92
N VAL A 101 6.80 -2.40 11.12
CA VAL A 101 7.32 -2.61 9.76
C VAL A 101 8.84 -2.42 9.77
N ASN A 102 9.58 -3.48 9.43
CA ASN A 102 11.03 -3.44 9.27
C ASN A 102 11.47 -3.35 7.80
N GLU A 103 12.76 -3.14 7.55
CA GLU A 103 13.31 -3.02 6.19
C GLU A 103 13.04 -4.25 5.30
N LYS A 104 13.05 -5.45 5.86
CA LYS A 104 12.75 -6.68 5.10
C LYS A 104 11.29 -6.68 4.63
N MET A 105 10.36 -6.32 5.51
CA MET A 105 8.94 -6.22 5.16
C MET A 105 8.69 -5.17 4.07
N LYS A 106 9.31 -3.99 4.18
CA LYS A 106 9.22 -2.97 3.13
C LYS A 106 9.71 -3.48 1.79
N ARG A 107 10.88 -4.15 1.75
CA ARG A 107 11.41 -4.75 0.52
C ARG A 107 10.46 -5.79 -0.05
N ASN A 108 9.90 -6.66 0.78
CA ASN A 108 8.96 -7.69 0.34
C ASN A 108 7.71 -7.07 -0.29
N LEU A 109 7.15 -6.00 0.30
CA LEU A 109 5.98 -5.30 -0.25
C LEU A 109 6.27 -4.63 -1.59
N ILE A 110 7.43 -3.96 -1.70
CA ILE A 110 7.86 -3.34 -2.95
C ILE A 110 8.05 -4.40 -4.04
N GLN A 111 8.76 -5.50 -3.73
CA GLN A 111 9.00 -6.59 -4.67
C GLN A 111 7.70 -7.30 -5.07
N PHE A 112 6.78 -7.46 -4.13
CA PHE A 112 5.46 -8.03 -4.40
C PHE A 112 4.69 -7.16 -5.40
N ALA A 113 4.58 -5.86 -5.16
CA ALA A 113 3.92 -4.93 -6.09
C ALA A 113 4.63 -4.89 -7.46
N GLN A 114 5.97 -4.89 -7.47
CA GLN A 114 6.76 -4.97 -8.71
C GLN A 114 6.47 -6.22 -9.53
N LYS A 115 6.38 -7.38 -8.88
CA LYS A 115 6.12 -8.65 -9.56
C LYS A 115 4.72 -8.70 -10.19
N ILE A 116 3.73 -8.14 -9.51
CA ILE A 116 2.33 -8.15 -9.97
C ILE A 116 2.10 -7.12 -11.08
N PHE A 117 2.52 -5.88 -10.87
CA PHE A 117 2.15 -4.77 -11.76
C PHE A 117 3.23 -4.40 -12.77
N GLN A 118 4.45 -4.93 -12.63
CA GLN A 118 5.58 -4.73 -13.55
C GLN A 118 5.80 -3.26 -13.98
N PRO A 119 5.87 -2.29 -13.04
CA PRO A 119 6.12 -0.89 -13.37
C PRO A 119 7.55 -0.69 -13.89
N THR A 120 7.75 0.33 -14.73
CA THR A 120 9.08 0.72 -15.17
C THR A 120 9.84 1.52 -14.12
N SER A 121 9.12 2.25 -13.26
CA SER A 121 9.69 2.97 -12.12
C SER A 121 8.74 3.02 -10.93
N ILE A 122 9.31 3.16 -9.73
CA ILE A 122 8.56 3.27 -8.47
C ILE A 122 9.12 4.39 -7.63
N ASP A 123 8.25 5.33 -7.24
CA ASP A 123 8.51 6.25 -6.15
C ASP A 123 7.98 5.65 -4.84
N LYS A 124 8.70 5.91 -3.75
CA LYS A 124 8.38 5.31 -2.44
C LYS A 124 8.64 6.27 -1.31
N GLN A 125 7.74 6.30 -0.34
CA GLN A 125 7.89 7.06 0.89
C GLN A 125 7.56 6.18 2.09
N PHE A 126 8.25 6.38 3.20
CA PHE A 126 8.00 5.66 4.43
C PHE A 126 7.80 6.62 5.59
N LEU A 127 6.65 6.54 6.24
CA LEU A 127 6.21 7.46 7.28
C LEU A 127 5.99 6.72 8.59
N LEU A 128 6.36 7.39 9.69
CA LEU A 128 5.94 6.98 11.03
C LEU A 128 4.67 7.75 11.40
N ARG A 129 3.61 7.03 11.74
CA ARG A 129 2.28 7.57 12.04
C ARG A 129 2.09 7.68 13.56
N GLY A 130 1.47 8.76 14.03
CA GLY A 130 1.21 8.98 15.45
C GLY A 130 2.48 8.98 16.33
N LYS A 131 3.54 9.69 15.92
CA LYS A 131 4.84 9.75 16.65
C LYS A 131 4.73 10.16 18.13
N LYS A 132 3.66 10.85 18.50
CA LYS A 132 3.39 11.31 19.87
C LYS A 132 2.33 10.49 20.61
N TYR A 133 1.73 9.47 19.98
CA TYR A 133 0.58 8.75 20.52
C TYR A 133 0.84 8.15 21.91
N TYR A 134 2.03 7.59 22.14
CA TYR A 134 2.43 7.04 23.44
C TYR A 134 3.22 8.03 24.32
N SER A 135 3.33 9.29 23.91
CA SER A 135 3.97 10.30 24.75
C SER A 135 2.99 10.70 25.85
N LYS A 136 3.42 10.53 27.11
CA LYS A 136 2.74 11.13 28.26
C LYS A 136 2.91 12.64 28.25
#